data_AF-A0A259Q2D7-F1
#
_entry.id   AF-A0A259Q2D7-F1
#
_cell.length_a   1.000
_cell.length_b   1.000
_cell.length_c   1.000
_cell.angle_alpha   90.00
_cell.angle_beta   90.00
_cell.angle_gamma   90.00
#
_symmetry.space_group_name_H-M   'P 1'
#
loop_
_entity.id
_entity.type
_entity.pdbx_description
1 polymer ?
#
loop_
_entity_poly.entity_id
_entity_poly.type
_entity_poly.pdbx_seq_one_letter_code
_entity_poly.pdbx_strand_id
1 'polypeptide(L)'
;MKTLVCNCNHTMPLDGPQLTAALGQTIEPHSQLCRREIVRFQRAAQSTEPLLVACTQEAKLFAALAAQTEGVPPPDVRPIRFVNIRETAGWSREAKAASPKIAALLAAAALPEPEPVPTASYHSAGRCLVIGDTESLDMARKLLADGLELTLLDTGRPGGRAAPAALPLQHEHPVHAGRVRSVRGWLGAFEVDIESANPVDLDVCTRCNACLAACPEGAIG
;
A
#
# COMPACT_ATOMS: atom_id res chain seq x y z
N MET A 1 -25.46 16.19 -7.66
CA MET A 1 -24.07 16.15 -7.16
C MET A 1 -23.45 17.48 -7.53
N LYS A 2 -22.99 18.24 -6.55
CA LYS A 2 -22.34 19.52 -6.77
C LYS A 2 -20.90 19.28 -7.21
N THR A 3 -20.51 19.83 -8.36
CA THR A 3 -19.16 19.67 -8.92
C THR A 3 -18.44 21.00 -8.98
N LEU A 4 -17.30 21.12 -8.30
CA LEU A 4 -16.44 22.30 -8.37
C LEU A 4 -15.21 21.99 -9.23
N VAL A 5 -15.05 22.74 -10.31
CA VAL A 5 -13.92 22.59 -11.25
C VAL A 5 -13.05 23.83 -11.19
N CYS A 6 -11.72 23.68 -11.14
CA CYS A 6 -10.78 24.79 -11.02
C CYS A 6 -9.72 24.69 -12.12
N ASN A 7 -9.37 25.78 -12.80
CA ASN A 7 -8.30 25.84 -13.81
C ASN A 7 -6.90 26.06 -13.21
N CYS A 8 -6.78 26.03 -11.87
CA CYS A 8 -5.53 26.22 -11.14
C CYS A 8 -4.78 27.48 -11.59
N ASN A 9 -5.43 28.63 -11.52
CA ASN A 9 -4.92 29.95 -11.90
C ASN A 9 -4.46 30.02 -13.36
N HIS A 10 -5.31 29.55 -14.27
CA HIS A 10 -5.11 29.52 -15.71
C HIS A 10 -3.91 28.66 -16.17
N THR A 11 -3.38 27.79 -15.31
CA THR A 11 -2.29 26.87 -15.66
C THR A 11 -2.73 25.71 -16.54
N MET A 12 -4.04 25.49 -16.71
CA MET A 12 -4.59 24.52 -17.65
C MET A 12 -5.83 25.09 -18.36
N PRO A 13 -6.03 24.79 -19.66
CA PRO A 13 -7.24 25.18 -20.36
C PRO A 13 -8.44 24.37 -19.83
N LEU A 14 -9.56 25.05 -19.59
CA LEU A 14 -10.85 24.44 -19.26
C LEU A 14 -11.96 25.11 -20.07
N ASP A 15 -12.77 24.30 -20.74
CA ASP A 15 -13.94 24.75 -21.49
C ASP A 15 -15.21 24.46 -20.68
N GLY A 16 -15.67 25.47 -19.91
CA GLY A 16 -16.88 25.37 -19.09
C GLY A 16 -18.13 24.97 -19.87
N PRO A 17 -18.43 25.61 -21.03
CA PRO A 17 -19.54 25.22 -21.90
C PRO A 17 -19.47 23.76 -22.36
N GLN A 18 -18.31 23.28 -22.80
CA GLN A 18 -18.15 21.90 -23.26
C GLN A 18 -18.30 20.90 -22.10
N LEU A 19 -17.76 21.19 -20.92
CA LEU A 19 -17.95 20.37 -19.73
C LEU A 19 -19.42 20.36 -19.28
N THR A 20 -20.10 21.50 -19.37
CA THR A 20 -21.53 21.62 -19.06
C THR A 20 -22.37 20.73 -19.97
N ALA A 21 -22.11 20.80 -21.28
CA ALA A 21 -22.79 19.96 -22.26
C ALA A 21 -22.52 18.46 -22.05
N ALA A 22 -21.27 18.08 -21.77
CA ALA A 22 -20.87 16.69 -21.59
C ALA A 22 -21.41 16.06 -20.29
N LEU A 23 -21.53 16.83 -19.21
CA LEU A 23 -21.94 16.35 -17.89
C LEU A 23 -23.45 16.53 -17.62
N GLY A 24 -24.17 17.25 -18.48
CA GLY A 24 -25.60 17.52 -18.29
C GLY A 24 -25.92 18.38 -17.05
N GLN A 25 -24.93 19.07 -16.50
CA GLN A 25 -25.06 19.97 -15.35
C GLN A 25 -24.22 21.23 -15.60
N THR A 26 -24.64 22.38 -15.08
CA THR A 26 -23.86 23.63 -15.20
C THR A 26 -22.52 23.49 -14.50
N ILE A 27 -21.43 23.63 -15.26
CA ILE A 27 -20.06 23.67 -14.74
C ILE A 27 -19.50 25.06 -14.98
N GLU A 28 -19.29 25.80 -13.89
CA GLU A 28 -18.59 27.08 -13.90
C GLU A 28 -17.15 26.88 -13.41
N PRO A 29 -16.13 26.98 -14.29
CA PRO A 29 -14.74 26.84 -13.87
C PRO A 29 -14.31 28.00 -12.97
N HIS A 30 -13.77 27.66 -11.80
CA HIS A 30 -13.07 28.59 -10.92
C HIS A 30 -11.63 28.78 -11.37
N SER A 31 -11.02 29.90 -10.99
CA SER A 31 -9.59 30.14 -11.24
C SER A 31 -8.71 29.86 -10.04
N GLN A 32 -9.14 30.25 -8.85
CA GLN A 32 -8.36 30.18 -7.62
C GLN A 32 -9.19 29.60 -6.48
N LEU A 33 -9.83 28.44 -6.73
CA LEU A 33 -10.74 27.78 -5.78
C LEU A 33 -10.12 27.54 -4.40
N CYS A 34 -8.84 27.16 -4.33
CA CYS A 34 -8.13 26.94 -3.06
C CYS A 34 -7.58 28.22 -2.41
N ARG A 35 -7.76 29.39 -3.06
CA ARG A 35 -7.21 30.68 -2.61
C ARG A 35 -8.32 31.72 -2.55
N ARG A 36 -8.37 32.65 -3.50
CA ARG A 36 -9.30 33.79 -3.48
C ARG A 36 -10.78 33.40 -3.58
N GLU A 37 -11.07 32.21 -4.09
CA GLU A 37 -12.44 31.70 -4.26
C GLU A 37 -12.81 30.63 -3.22
N ILE A 38 -12.04 30.48 -2.14
CA ILE A 38 -12.27 29.43 -1.13
C ILE A 38 -13.67 29.45 -0.50
N VAL A 39 -14.29 30.64 -0.42
CA VAL A 39 -15.66 30.82 0.05
C VAL A 39 -16.68 30.09 -0.86
N ARG A 40 -16.39 29.92 -2.16
CA ARG A 40 -17.22 29.14 -3.08
C ARG A 40 -17.25 27.66 -2.67
N PHE A 41 -16.09 27.12 -2.27
CA PHE A 41 -16.01 25.77 -1.72
C PHE A 41 -16.81 25.65 -0.42
N GLN A 42 -16.65 26.56 0.54
CA GLN A 42 -17.38 26.50 1.82
C GLN A 42 -18.90 26.48 1.61
N ARG A 43 -19.42 27.36 0.73
CA ARG A 43 -20.86 27.38 0.39
C ARG A 43 -21.32 26.06 -0.25
N ALA A 44 -20.50 25.46 -1.11
CA ALA A 44 -20.81 24.16 -1.69
C ALA A 44 -20.74 23.02 -0.66
N ALA A 45 -19.82 23.11 0.30
CA ALA A 45 -19.68 22.15 1.39
C ALA A 45 -20.86 22.21 2.38
N GLN A 46 -21.54 23.35 2.52
CA GLN A 46 -22.76 23.46 3.35
C GLN A 46 -24.02 22.90 2.67
N SER A 47 -23.98 22.61 1.37
CA SER A 47 -25.11 21.96 0.67
C SER A 47 -25.29 20.50 1.13
N THR A 48 -26.49 19.97 1.00
CA THR A 48 -26.80 18.55 1.26
C THR A 48 -26.44 17.62 0.09
N GLU A 49 -26.24 18.15 -1.12
CA GLU A 49 -25.90 17.33 -2.30
C GLU A 49 -24.47 16.80 -2.23
N PRO A 50 -24.14 15.55 -2.64
CA PRO A 50 -22.76 15.06 -2.70
C PRO A 50 -21.82 16.04 -3.40
N LEU A 51 -20.60 16.21 -2.90
CA LEU A 51 -19.64 17.20 -3.38
C LEU A 51 -18.45 16.53 -4.06
N LEU A 52 -18.19 16.92 -5.31
CA LEU A 52 -16.99 16.59 -6.07
C LEU A 52 -16.15 17.85 -6.26
N VAL A 53 -14.85 17.76 -5.97
CA VAL A 53 -13.88 18.83 -6.23
C VAL A 53 -12.82 18.32 -7.19
N ALA A 54 -12.66 18.99 -8.34
CA ALA A 54 -11.68 18.64 -9.36
C ALA A 54 -10.28 19.16 -9.01
N CYS A 55 -9.77 18.76 -7.85
CA CYS A 55 -8.44 19.09 -7.36
C CYS A 55 -8.00 18.08 -6.28
N THR A 56 -6.91 17.35 -6.51
CA THR A 56 -6.31 16.47 -5.49
C THR A 56 -5.18 17.15 -4.72
N GLN A 57 -4.46 18.08 -5.34
CA GLN A 57 -3.32 18.81 -4.73
C GLN A 57 -3.68 19.47 -3.38
N GLU A 58 -4.87 20.07 -3.29
CA GLU A 58 -5.32 20.85 -2.14
C GLU A 58 -6.42 20.13 -1.35
N ALA A 59 -6.56 18.80 -1.52
CA ALA A 59 -7.59 18.01 -0.83
C ALA A 59 -7.50 18.13 0.71
N LYS A 60 -6.28 18.16 1.27
CA LYS A 60 -6.06 18.37 2.71
C LYS A 60 -6.59 19.72 3.19
N LEU A 61 -6.36 20.78 2.42
CA LEU A 61 -6.87 22.13 2.73
C LEU A 61 -8.40 22.15 2.72
N PHE A 62 -9.02 21.59 1.68
CA PHE A 62 -10.48 21.53 1.57
C PHE A 62 -11.10 20.71 2.70
N ALA A 63 -10.53 19.55 3.04
CA ALA A 63 -11.00 18.73 4.15
C ALA A 63 -10.87 19.44 5.50
N ALA A 64 -9.74 20.08 5.77
CA ALA A 64 -9.53 20.85 7.00
C ALA A 64 -10.52 22.02 7.12
N LEU A 65 -10.78 22.72 6.01
CA LEU A 65 -11.72 23.84 5.98
C LEU A 65 -13.16 23.37 6.16
N ALA A 66 -13.56 22.27 5.51
CA ALA A 66 -14.87 21.64 5.70
C ALA A 66 -15.10 21.29 7.17
N ALA A 67 -14.11 20.68 7.84
CA ALA A 67 -14.19 20.34 9.26
C ALA A 67 -14.34 21.56 10.19
N GLN A 68 -13.87 22.74 9.77
CA GLN A 68 -13.95 23.99 10.54
C GLN A 68 -15.15 24.87 10.15
N THR A 69 -15.91 24.50 9.11
CA THR A 69 -17.03 25.30 8.61
C THR A 69 -18.33 24.80 9.22
N GLU A 70 -19.03 25.68 9.93
CA GLU A 70 -20.35 25.38 10.50
C GLU A 70 -21.36 25.01 9.42
N GLY A 71 -22.20 24.01 9.71
CA GLY A 71 -23.23 23.51 8.79
C GLY A 71 -22.73 22.53 7.72
N VAL A 72 -21.45 22.16 7.72
CA VAL A 72 -20.94 21.09 6.85
C VAL A 72 -21.17 19.73 7.51
N PRO A 73 -21.84 18.77 6.85
CA PRO A 73 -22.00 17.43 7.39
C PRO A 73 -20.64 16.73 7.57
N PRO A 74 -20.49 15.85 8.57
CA PRO A 74 -19.23 15.14 8.79
C PRO A 74 -18.93 14.16 7.63
N PRO A 75 -17.65 13.80 7.40
CA PRO A 75 -17.23 13.06 6.21
C PRO A 75 -17.85 11.66 6.05
N ASP A 76 -18.24 11.02 7.15
CA ASP A 76 -18.95 9.74 7.19
C ASP A 76 -20.39 9.84 6.70
N VAL A 77 -21.04 11.00 6.90
CA VAL A 77 -22.39 11.28 6.41
C VAL A 77 -22.36 11.78 4.96
N ARG A 78 -21.38 12.63 4.62
CA ARG A 78 -21.22 13.16 3.27
C ARG A 78 -19.74 13.32 2.92
N PRO A 79 -19.13 12.31 2.27
CA PRO A 79 -17.74 12.40 1.86
C PRO A 79 -17.56 13.47 0.77
N ILE A 80 -16.51 14.27 0.89
CA ILE A 80 -16.06 15.15 -0.18
C ILE A 80 -15.14 14.34 -1.08
N ARG A 81 -15.51 14.21 -2.35
CA ARG A 81 -14.73 13.47 -3.33
C ARG A 81 -13.78 14.41 -4.05
N PHE A 82 -12.60 13.89 -4.36
CA PHE A 82 -11.56 14.63 -5.08
C PHE A 82 -11.16 13.86 -6.32
N VAL A 83 -11.06 14.56 -7.44
CA VAL A 83 -10.60 13.97 -8.70
C VAL A 83 -9.48 14.81 -9.30
N ASN A 84 -8.46 14.12 -9.80
CA ASN A 84 -7.34 14.78 -10.47
C ASN A 84 -7.68 15.02 -11.93
N ILE A 85 -7.89 16.29 -12.30
CA ILE A 85 -8.01 16.71 -13.70
C ILE A 85 -6.79 17.50 -14.18
N ARG A 86 -5.88 17.88 -13.28
CA ARG A 86 -4.70 18.70 -13.60
C ARG A 86 -3.60 17.82 -14.19
N GLU A 87 -2.96 17.00 -13.38
CA GLU A 87 -1.87 16.13 -13.85
C GLU A 87 -2.38 15.04 -14.80
N THR A 88 -3.63 14.59 -14.62
CA THR A 88 -4.20 13.50 -15.44
C THR A 88 -4.72 13.98 -16.80
N ALA A 89 -4.96 15.29 -16.99
CA ALA A 89 -5.49 15.82 -18.25
C ALA A 89 -4.99 17.24 -18.60
N GLY A 90 -5.24 18.23 -17.73
CA GLY A 90 -4.99 19.65 -18.02
C GLY A 90 -3.52 20.06 -18.18
N TRP A 91 -2.59 19.30 -17.60
CA TRP A 91 -1.13 19.42 -17.79
C TRP A 91 -0.61 18.32 -18.71
N SER A 92 -1.15 18.29 -19.93
CA SER A 92 -0.73 17.39 -20.99
C SER A 92 -0.44 18.16 -22.28
N ARG A 93 0.25 17.52 -23.22
CA ARG A 93 0.45 18.07 -24.58
C ARG A 93 -0.88 18.28 -25.32
N GLU A 94 -1.90 17.51 -24.95
CA GLU A 94 -3.23 17.50 -25.57
C GLU A 94 -4.25 18.32 -24.78
N ALA A 95 -3.83 19.13 -23.80
CA ALA A 95 -4.71 19.80 -22.85
C ALA A 95 -5.86 20.59 -23.51
N LYS A 96 -5.61 21.24 -24.65
CA LYS A 96 -6.64 21.99 -25.41
C LYS A 96 -7.79 21.11 -25.92
N ALA A 97 -7.55 19.81 -26.13
CA ALA A 97 -8.52 18.83 -26.57
C ALA A 97 -8.96 17.89 -25.43
N ALA A 98 -8.55 18.16 -24.18
CA ALA A 98 -8.74 17.23 -23.07
C ALA A 98 -10.13 17.29 -22.41
N SER A 99 -11.03 18.19 -22.82
CA SER A 99 -12.36 18.32 -22.22
C SER A 99 -13.16 17.01 -22.17
N PRO A 100 -13.19 16.15 -23.22
CA PRO A 100 -13.87 14.86 -23.12
C PRO A 100 -13.26 13.95 -22.04
N LYS A 101 -11.93 13.95 -21.89
CA LYS A 101 -11.24 13.20 -20.83
C LYS A 101 -11.56 13.77 -19.45
N ILE A 102 -11.56 15.09 -19.30
CA ILE A 102 -11.91 15.76 -18.03
C ILE A 102 -13.36 15.45 -17.65
N ALA A 103 -14.30 15.52 -18.59
CA ALA A 103 -15.69 15.13 -18.37
C ALA A 103 -15.80 13.66 -17.95
N ALA A 104 -15.08 12.74 -18.61
CA ALA A 104 -15.07 11.33 -18.23
C ALA A 104 -14.51 11.09 -16.82
N LEU A 105 -13.44 11.79 -16.43
CA LEU A 105 -12.87 11.73 -15.08
C LEU A 105 -13.87 12.24 -14.03
N LEU A 106 -14.55 13.35 -14.30
CA LEU A 106 -15.57 13.91 -13.41
C LEU A 106 -16.77 12.97 -13.28
N ALA A 107 -17.25 12.39 -14.39
CA ALA A 107 -18.34 11.43 -14.40
C ALA A 107 -17.97 10.15 -13.65
N ALA A 108 -16.77 9.62 -13.85
CA ALA A 108 -16.27 8.44 -13.14
C ALA A 108 -16.19 8.68 -11.62
N ALA A 109 -15.71 9.85 -11.20
CA ALA A 109 -15.64 10.21 -9.78
C ALA A 109 -17.03 10.47 -9.15
N ALA A 110 -18.06 10.70 -9.98
CA ALA A 110 -19.44 10.89 -9.55
C ALA A 110 -20.23 9.56 -9.43
N LEU A 111 -19.69 8.44 -9.89
CA LEU A 111 -20.33 7.13 -9.77
C LEU A 111 -20.54 6.74 -8.29
N PRO A 112 -21.59 6.01 -7.93
CA PRO A 112 -21.79 5.53 -6.55
C PRO A 112 -20.55 4.77 -6.03
N GLU A 113 -20.40 4.70 -4.70
CA GLU A 113 -19.43 3.75 -4.12
C GLU A 113 -19.69 2.34 -4.66
N PRO A 114 -18.63 1.58 -5.01
CA PRO A 114 -18.82 0.20 -5.42
C PRO A 114 -19.49 -0.59 -4.31
N GLU A 115 -20.26 -1.62 -4.69
CA GLU A 115 -20.84 -2.53 -3.71
C GLU A 115 -19.72 -3.15 -2.85
N PRO A 116 -19.92 -3.29 -1.53
CA PRO A 116 -18.93 -3.90 -0.65
C PRO A 116 -18.51 -5.26 -1.19
N VAL A 117 -17.23 -5.39 -1.55
CA VAL A 117 -16.68 -6.67 -1.96
C VAL A 117 -16.54 -7.58 -0.74
N PRO A 118 -16.68 -8.91 -0.89
CA PRO A 118 -16.44 -9.85 0.20
C PRO A 118 -15.05 -9.62 0.78
N THR A 119 -14.97 -9.32 2.07
CA THR A 119 -13.72 -9.24 2.80
C THR A 119 -13.39 -10.61 3.38
N ALA A 120 -12.15 -11.06 3.18
CA ALA A 120 -11.66 -12.26 3.85
C ALA A 120 -11.09 -11.86 5.22
N SER A 121 -11.72 -12.30 6.30
CA SER A 121 -11.11 -12.21 7.63
C SER A 121 -10.02 -13.28 7.76
N TYR A 122 -8.95 -12.98 8.48
CA TYR A 122 -7.97 -13.97 8.87
C TYR A 122 -7.63 -13.83 10.36
N HIS A 123 -7.08 -14.89 10.93
CA HIS A 123 -6.58 -14.92 12.30
C HIS A 123 -5.09 -15.28 12.27
N SER A 124 -4.23 -14.43 12.84
CA SER A 124 -2.83 -14.75 13.03
C SER A 124 -2.63 -15.40 14.40
N ALA A 125 -2.02 -16.57 14.45
CA ALA A 125 -1.58 -17.20 15.69
C ALA A 125 -0.26 -16.64 16.23
N GLY A 126 0.28 -15.56 15.65
CA GLY A 126 1.57 -14.98 16.05
C GLY A 126 2.81 -15.78 15.65
N ARG A 127 2.64 -16.87 14.88
CA ARG A 127 3.74 -17.70 14.38
C ARG A 127 4.28 -17.17 13.05
N CYS A 128 5.60 -17.18 12.89
CA CYS A 128 6.26 -16.72 11.68
C CYS A 128 7.37 -17.69 11.26
N LEU A 129 7.33 -18.16 10.01
CA LEU A 129 8.44 -18.87 9.38
C LEU A 129 9.33 -17.85 8.66
N VAL A 130 10.60 -17.80 9.03
CA VAL A 130 11.63 -17.00 8.33
C VAL A 130 12.49 -17.93 7.49
N ILE A 131 12.64 -17.62 6.20
CA ILE A 131 13.40 -18.44 5.25
C ILE A 131 14.53 -17.57 4.70
N GLY A 132 15.78 -18.01 4.84
CA GLY A 132 16.93 -17.21 4.41
C GLY A 132 18.26 -17.92 4.58
N ASP A 133 19.34 -17.17 4.39
CA ASP A 133 20.68 -17.54 4.84
C ASP A 133 20.87 -17.22 6.33
N THR A 134 21.95 -17.70 6.94
CA THR A 134 22.20 -17.54 8.37
C THR A 134 22.22 -16.08 8.83
N GLU A 135 22.76 -15.15 8.04
CA GLU A 135 22.81 -13.72 8.39
C GLU A 135 21.40 -13.12 8.44
N SER A 136 20.59 -13.43 7.43
CA SER A 136 19.19 -13.02 7.36
C SER A 136 18.36 -13.59 8.50
N LEU A 137 18.60 -14.85 8.87
CA LEU A 137 17.93 -15.49 10.01
C LEU A 137 18.31 -14.83 11.34
N ASP A 138 19.59 -14.53 11.57
CA ASP A 138 20.05 -13.84 12.77
C ASP A 138 19.46 -12.42 12.87
N MET A 139 19.42 -11.69 11.76
CA MET A 139 18.77 -10.37 11.69
C MET A 139 17.26 -10.47 12.02
N ALA A 140 16.56 -11.45 11.44
CA ALA A 140 15.13 -11.63 11.69
C ALA A 140 14.84 -11.98 13.15
N ARG A 141 15.67 -12.81 13.79
CA ARG A 141 15.57 -13.10 15.22
C ARG A 141 15.63 -11.81 16.05
N LYS A 142 16.65 -10.99 15.83
CA LYS A 142 16.87 -9.73 16.58
C LYS A 142 15.72 -8.73 16.42
N LEU A 143 15.03 -8.75 15.27
CA LEU A 143 13.96 -7.80 14.97
C LEU A 143 12.57 -8.27 15.38
N LEU A 144 12.33 -9.58 15.36
CA LEU A 144 10.96 -10.13 15.39
C LEU A 144 10.67 -11.00 16.61
N ALA A 145 11.69 -11.52 17.31
CA ALA A 145 11.50 -12.50 18.39
C ALA A 145 10.68 -11.96 19.58
N ASP A 146 10.65 -10.65 19.80
CA ASP A 146 9.87 -10.03 20.88
C ASP A 146 8.35 -10.05 20.62
N GLY A 147 7.93 -10.16 19.35
CA GLY A 147 6.52 -10.05 18.95
C GLY A 147 5.96 -11.29 18.24
N LEU A 148 6.79 -12.23 17.82
CA LEU A 148 6.41 -13.39 17.01
C LEU A 148 7.10 -14.66 17.47
N GLU A 149 6.38 -15.77 17.42
CA GLU A 149 6.96 -17.10 17.60
C GLU A 149 7.64 -17.54 16.29
N LEU A 150 8.96 -17.51 16.28
CA LEU A 150 9.75 -17.73 15.06
C LEU A 150 10.08 -19.21 14.87
N THR A 151 9.89 -19.69 13.64
CA THR A 151 10.54 -20.88 13.09
C THR A 151 11.51 -20.42 12.01
N LEU A 152 12.73 -20.91 12.03
CA LEU A 152 13.78 -20.48 11.10
C LEU A 152 14.11 -21.61 10.14
N LEU A 153 14.15 -21.32 8.84
CA LEU A 153 14.58 -22.25 7.80
C LEU A 153 15.80 -21.69 7.09
N ASP A 154 16.94 -22.32 7.35
CA ASP A 154 18.18 -22.08 6.64
C ASP A 154 18.16 -22.78 5.29
N THR A 155 18.39 -22.00 4.23
CA THR A 155 18.43 -22.52 2.86
C THR A 155 19.78 -23.11 2.47
N GLY A 156 20.80 -23.03 3.33
CA GLY A 156 22.15 -23.51 3.06
C GLY A 156 22.85 -22.75 1.91
N ARG A 157 22.31 -21.61 1.49
CA ARG A 157 22.93 -20.74 0.50
C ARG A 157 23.87 -19.78 1.22
N PRO A 158 25.15 -19.67 0.82
CA PRO A 158 26.01 -18.65 1.38
C PRO A 158 25.44 -17.27 1.05
N GLY A 159 25.05 -16.53 2.08
CA GLY A 159 24.76 -15.10 2.00
C GLY A 159 26.07 -14.35 1.76
N GLY A 160 26.27 -13.83 0.55
CA GLY A 160 27.44 -13.00 0.23
C GLY A 160 28.80 -13.73 0.28
N ARG A 161 29.87 -12.97 0.53
CA ARG A 161 31.28 -13.42 0.51
C ARG A 161 31.80 -13.92 1.87
N ALA A 162 30.95 -14.00 2.88
CA ALA A 162 31.36 -14.38 4.23
C ALA A 162 31.38 -15.90 4.40
N ALA A 163 32.27 -16.37 5.28
CA ALA A 163 32.37 -17.77 5.68
C ALA A 163 31.01 -18.29 6.21
N PRO A 164 30.72 -19.60 6.10
CA PRO A 164 29.50 -20.18 6.66
C PRO A 164 29.38 -19.79 8.13
N ALA A 165 28.38 -18.97 8.44
CA ALA A 165 28.08 -18.61 9.81
C ALA A 165 27.46 -19.82 10.49
N ALA A 166 28.07 -20.27 11.58
CA ALA A 166 27.53 -21.37 12.37
C ALA A 166 26.15 -20.97 12.93
N LEU A 167 25.21 -21.91 12.91
CA LEU A 167 23.93 -21.75 13.60
C LEU A 167 24.17 -21.41 15.08
N PRO A 168 23.35 -20.54 15.70
CA PRO A 168 23.51 -20.19 17.11
C PRO A 168 23.52 -21.45 17.99
N LEU A 169 24.43 -21.50 18.97
CA LEU A 169 24.53 -22.62 19.92
C LEU A 169 23.27 -22.77 20.79
N GLN A 170 22.56 -21.67 21.04
CA GLN A 170 21.35 -21.66 21.88
C GLN A 170 20.11 -22.06 21.07
N HIS A 171 19.30 -22.97 21.62
CA HIS A 171 18.04 -23.46 21.03
C HIS A 171 16.85 -22.57 21.42
N GLU A 172 16.93 -21.27 21.15
CA GLU A 172 15.85 -20.34 21.51
C GLU A 172 14.67 -20.40 20.54
N HIS A 173 14.90 -20.85 19.30
CA HIS A 173 13.88 -21.03 18.27
C HIS A 173 14.12 -22.34 17.51
N PRO A 174 13.05 -22.99 17.00
CA PRO A 174 13.19 -24.09 16.03
C PRO A 174 13.97 -23.62 14.80
N VAL A 175 15.00 -24.37 14.43
CA VAL A 175 15.83 -24.11 13.24
C VAL A 175 15.90 -25.36 12.40
N HIS A 176 15.44 -25.26 11.16
CA HIS A 176 15.53 -26.31 10.15
C HIS A 176 16.48 -25.87 9.04
N ALA A 177 17.03 -26.83 8.32
CA ALA A 177 17.81 -26.57 7.12
C ALA A 177 17.23 -27.38 5.95
N GLY A 178 17.07 -26.73 4.81
CA GLY A 178 16.51 -27.39 3.65
C GLY A 178 16.02 -26.44 2.58
N ARG A 179 15.43 -27.02 1.56
CA ARG A 179 14.88 -26.30 0.41
C ARG A 179 13.36 -26.29 0.48
N VAL A 180 12.76 -25.11 0.37
CA VAL A 180 11.31 -24.98 0.22
C VAL A 180 10.89 -25.58 -1.12
N ARG A 181 10.02 -26.59 -1.07
CA ARG A 181 9.39 -27.20 -2.25
C ARG A 181 8.12 -26.48 -2.65
N SER A 182 7.29 -26.14 -1.67
CA SER A 182 6.06 -25.41 -1.93
C SER A 182 5.60 -24.62 -0.72
N VAL A 183 4.86 -23.54 -0.99
CA VAL A 183 4.14 -22.74 0.01
C VAL A 183 2.70 -22.63 -0.47
N ARG A 184 1.74 -23.06 0.35
CA ARG A 184 0.31 -23.01 0.06
C ARG A 184 -0.43 -22.30 1.18
N GLY A 185 -1.67 -21.90 0.89
CA GLY A 185 -2.58 -21.31 1.87
C GLY A 185 -2.73 -19.80 1.72
N TRP A 186 -3.04 -19.13 2.82
CA TRP A 186 -3.30 -17.69 2.88
C TRP A 186 -2.80 -17.13 4.21
N LEU A 187 -2.90 -15.81 4.37
CA LEU A 187 -2.45 -15.12 5.58
C LEU A 187 -3.09 -15.73 6.83
N GLY A 188 -2.27 -16.21 7.77
CA GLY A 188 -2.71 -16.90 9.00
C GLY A 188 -2.85 -18.42 8.88
N ALA A 189 -2.81 -19.00 7.69
CA ALA A 189 -2.93 -20.45 7.45
C ALA A 189 -2.03 -20.89 6.29
N PHE A 190 -0.71 -20.87 6.51
CA PHE A 190 0.28 -21.35 5.54
C PHE A 190 0.66 -22.81 5.81
N GLU A 191 0.79 -23.58 4.74
CA GLU A 191 1.45 -24.88 4.73
C GLU A 191 2.73 -24.76 3.90
N VAL A 192 3.85 -25.23 4.45
CA VAL A 192 5.16 -25.15 3.79
C VAL A 192 5.76 -26.55 3.74
N ASP A 193 6.01 -27.03 2.52
CA ASP A 193 6.70 -28.29 2.29
C ASP A 193 8.20 -28.01 2.16
N ILE A 194 8.99 -28.65 3.03
CA ILE A 194 10.45 -28.50 3.08
C ILE A 194 11.08 -29.85 2.72
N GLU A 195 12.05 -29.80 1.83
CA GLU A 195 12.92 -30.93 1.55
C GLU A 195 14.23 -30.75 2.31
N SER A 196 14.59 -31.75 3.13
CA SER A 196 15.91 -31.76 3.74
C SER A 196 16.97 -31.87 2.65
N ALA A 197 17.87 -30.88 2.63
CA ALA A 197 19.05 -30.86 1.77
C ALA A 197 20.34 -30.91 2.60
N ASN A 198 20.22 -30.95 3.93
CA ASN A 198 21.34 -31.04 4.85
C ASN A 198 21.61 -32.52 5.18
N PRO A 199 22.84 -33.04 4.95
CA PRO A 199 23.21 -34.39 5.38
C PRO A 199 23.27 -34.55 6.90
N VAL A 200 23.28 -33.45 7.66
CA VAL A 200 23.16 -33.43 9.11
C VAL A 200 21.70 -33.23 9.51
N ASP A 201 21.16 -34.19 10.24
CA ASP A 201 19.86 -34.06 10.89
C ASP A 201 19.98 -33.07 12.06
N LEU A 202 19.38 -31.88 11.90
CA LEU A 202 19.45 -30.81 12.87
C LEU A 202 18.60 -31.07 14.13
N ASP A 203 17.64 -31.99 14.08
CA ASP A 203 16.82 -32.33 15.25
C ASP A 203 17.61 -33.16 16.27
N VAL A 204 18.64 -33.89 15.82
CA VAL A 204 19.56 -34.67 16.67
C VAL A 204 20.93 -34.01 16.84
N CYS A 205 21.24 -32.98 16.05
CA CYS A 205 22.52 -32.28 16.11
C CYS A 205 22.68 -31.52 17.43
N THR A 206 23.75 -31.80 18.18
CA THR A 206 24.05 -31.09 19.43
C THR A 206 24.77 -29.76 19.24
N ARG A 207 24.96 -29.32 17.98
CA ARG A 207 25.69 -28.08 17.61
C ARG A 207 27.09 -27.97 18.25
N CYS A 208 27.78 -29.09 18.47
CA CYS A 208 29.10 -29.10 19.11
C CYS A 208 30.24 -28.62 18.21
N ASN A 209 29.99 -28.48 16.90
CA ASN A 209 30.95 -28.08 15.87
C ASN A 209 32.19 -28.99 15.73
N ALA A 210 32.20 -30.17 16.35
CA ALA A 210 33.29 -31.14 16.20
C ALA A 210 33.43 -31.63 14.76
N CYS A 211 32.31 -31.74 14.03
CA CYS A 211 32.30 -32.09 12.60
C CYS A 211 33.01 -31.05 11.73
N LEU A 212 32.84 -29.75 12.02
CA LEU A 212 33.52 -28.66 11.31
C LEU A 212 35.04 -28.74 11.50
N ALA A 213 35.48 -28.94 12.74
CA ALA A 213 36.90 -29.07 13.06
C ALA A 213 37.54 -30.32 12.44
N ALA A 214 36.77 -31.39 12.29
CA ALA A 214 37.24 -32.65 11.70
C ALA A 214 37.20 -32.66 10.17
N CYS A 215 36.53 -31.70 9.51
CA CYS A 215 36.32 -31.72 8.06
C CYS A 215 37.60 -31.27 7.32
N PRO A 216 38.28 -32.16 6.59
CA PRO A 216 39.54 -31.82 5.91
C PRO A 216 39.34 -30.92 4.69
N GLU A 217 38.15 -30.99 4.07
CA GLU A 217 37.81 -30.26 2.84
C GLU A 217 37.06 -28.95 3.13
N GLY A 218 36.68 -28.70 4.39
CA GLY A 218 35.82 -27.57 4.75
C GLY A 218 34.43 -27.62 4.09
N ALA A 219 33.98 -28.79 3.65
CA ALA A 219 32.74 -29.00 2.93
C ALA A 219 31.48 -28.98 3.82
N ILE A 220 31.65 -29.03 5.14
CA ILE A 220 30.56 -28.89 6.12
C ILE A 220 30.51 -27.40 6.50
N GLY A 221 29.45 -26.71 6.09
CA GLY A 221 29.24 -25.28 6.31
C GLY A 221 27.85 -24.85 5.89
#